data_AF-A0AA91GS58-F1
#
_entry.id   AF-A0AA91GS58-F1
#
_cell.length_a   1.000
_cell.length_b   1.000
_cell.length_c   1.000
_cell.angle_alpha   90.00
_cell.angle_beta   90.00
_cell.angle_gamma   90.00
#
_symmetry.space_group_name_H-M   'P 1'
#
loop_
_entity.id
_entity.type
_entity.pdbx_description
1 polymer ?
#
loop_
_entity_poly.entity_id
_entity_poly.type
_entity_poly.pdbx_seq_one_letter_code
_entity_poly.pdbx_strand_id
1 'polypeptide(L)' 'MSTRKGKKPVKNVPLLHEELKSRHCVWLTPTAWDKLQKKATSDGISVSELLEKIATEIEF' A
#
# COMPACT_ATOMS: atom_id res chain seq x y z
N MET A 1 5.63 -1.86 -20.32
CA MET A 1 6.85 -2.37 -19.65
C MET A 1 6.52 -2.62 -18.19
N SER A 2 6.32 -3.89 -17.80
CA SER A 2 6.05 -4.26 -16.40
C SER A 2 7.38 -4.34 -15.64
N THR A 3 7.50 -3.62 -14.53
CA THR A 3 8.68 -3.63 -13.63
C THR A 3 8.86 -4.95 -12.87
N ARG A 4 8.01 -5.96 -13.11
CA ARG A 4 8.13 -7.31 -12.53
C ARG A 4 9.10 -8.18 -13.32
N LYS A 5 10.41 -8.02 -13.09
CA LYS A 5 11.40 -9.06 -13.42
C LYS A 5 11.94 -9.68 -12.13
N GLY A 6 11.51 -10.91 -11.83
CA GLY A 6 12.36 -11.88 -11.14
C GLY A 6 12.15 -12.20 -9.65
N LYS A 7 11.26 -11.52 -8.90
CA LYS A 7 11.00 -11.90 -7.49
C LYS A 7 9.63 -12.56 -7.34
N LYS A 8 9.64 -13.84 -6.94
CA LYS A 8 8.43 -14.54 -6.46
C LYS A 8 7.95 -13.81 -5.19
N PRO A 9 6.67 -13.41 -5.09
CA PRO A 9 6.15 -12.83 -3.87
C PRO A 9 6.18 -13.88 -2.76
N VAL A 10 6.92 -13.61 -1.68
CA VAL A 10 6.95 -14.44 -0.48
C VAL A 10 5.98 -13.83 0.54
N LYS A 11 5.15 -14.67 1.16
CA LYS A 11 4.19 -14.24 2.18
C LYS A 11 4.95 -13.54 3.33
N ASN A 12 4.51 -12.35 3.72
CA ASN A 12 5.12 -11.48 4.74
C ASN A 12 6.48 -10.85 4.38
N VAL A 13 6.91 -10.85 3.12
CA VAL A 13 8.12 -10.11 2.70
C VAL A 13 7.71 -8.95 1.79
N PRO A 14 7.96 -7.69 2.19
CA PRO A 14 7.77 -6.56 1.30
C PRO A 14 8.74 -6.66 0.11
N LEU A 15 8.20 -6.55 -1.10
CA LEU A 15 8.99 -6.62 -2.34
C LEU A 15 9.57 -5.25 -2.75
N LEU A 16 9.07 -4.17 -2.14
CA LEU A 16 9.28 -2.78 -2.54
C LEU A 16 9.96 -1.91 -1.47
N HIS A 17 9.97 -2.31 -0.19
CA HIS A 17 10.53 -1.55 0.92
C HIS A 17 11.37 -2.45 1.85
N GLU A 18 12.41 -1.90 2.47
CA GLU A 18 13.36 -2.62 3.33
C GLU A 18 12.78 -2.99 4.71
N GLU A 19 11.71 -2.33 5.15
CA GLU A 19 11.10 -2.55 6.46
C GLU A 19 9.92 -3.55 6.44
N LEU A 20 9.87 -4.41 7.46
CA LEU A 20 8.76 -5.35 7.67
C LEU A 20 7.49 -4.60 8.06
N LYS A 21 6.39 -4.85 7.35
CA LYS A 21 5.08 -4.28 7.70
C LYS A 21 4.65 -4.73 9.10
N SER A 22 4.50 -3.78 10.02
CA SER A 22 3.82 -3.97 11.30
C SER A 22 2.31 -3.79 11.16
N ARG A 23 1.52 -4.57 11.92
CA ARG A 23 0.06 -4.45 11.88
C ARG A 23 -0.38 -3.18 12.62
N HIS A 24 -0.81 -2.19 11.87
CA HIS A 24 -1.50 -1.01 12.41
C HIS A 24 -3.00 -1.09 12.10
N CYS A 25 -3.84 -0.89 13.11
CA CYS A 25 -5.30 -0.89 12.95
C CYS A 25 -5.80 0.55 12.90
N VAL A 26 -6.44 0.94 11.80
CA VAL A 26 -7.03 2.27 11.61
C VAL A 26 -8.53 2.12 11.42
N TRP A 27 -9.31 2.85 12.21
CA TRP A 27 -10.75 2.88 12.09
C TRP A 27 -11.15 3.97 11.10
N LEU A 28 -11.86 3.58 10.04
CA LEU A 28 -12.27 4.47 8.96
C LEU A 28 -13.78 4.39 8.79
N THR A 29 -14.39 5.48 8.33
CA THR A 29 -15.79 5.44 7.90
C THR A 29 -15.93 4.58 6.65
N PRO A 30 -17.09 3.93 6.41
CA PRO A 30 -17.30 3.10 5.22
C PRO A 30 -17.04 3.86 3.92
N THR A 31 -17.46 5.13 3.86
CA THR A 31 -17.26 6.00 2.69
C THR A 31 -15.80 6.36 2.44
N ALA A 32 -15.00 6.52 3.50
CA ALA A 32 -13.57 6.75 3.38
C ALA A 32 -12.85 5.47 2.92
N TRP A 33 -13.23 4.32 3.44
CA TRP A 33 -12.68 3.02 3.03
C TRP A 33 -12.93 2.74 1.54
N ASP A 34 -14.16 2.95 1.06
CA ASP A 34 -14.49 2.77 -0.37
C ASP A 34 -13.66 3.68 -1.28
N LYS A 35 -13.44 4.93 -0.88
CA LYS A 35 -12.60 5.86 -1.64
C LYS A 35 -11.14 5.39 -1.71
N LEU A 36 -10.59 4.93 -0.59
CA LEU A 36 -9.24 4.38 -0.54
C LEU A 36 -9.11 3.13 -1.40
N GLN A 37 -10.10 2.24 -1.38
CA GLN A 37 -10.10 1.03 -2.19
C GLN A 37 -10.18 1.34 -3.68
N LYS A 38 -11.01 2.30 -4.09
CA LYS A 38 -11.09 2.76 -5.49
C LYS A 38 -9.76 3.36 -5.96
N LYS A 39 -9.14 4.23 -5.14
CA LYS A 39 -7.85 4.85 -5.47
C LYS A 39 -6.70 3.83 -5.50
N ALA A 40 -6.70 2.85 -4.60
CA ALA A 40 -5.72 1.77 -4.64
C ALA A 40 -5.88 0.91 -5.91
N THR A 41 -7.11 0.64 -6.31
CA THR A 41 -7.42 -0.12 -7.52
C THR A 41 -7.01 0.63 -8.79
N SER A 42 -7.22 1.96 -8.86
CA SER A 42 -6.78 2.77 -10.01
C SER A 42 -5.26 2.78 -10.17
N ASP A 43 -4.55 2.80 -9.04
CA ASP A 43 -3.10 2.88 -9.01
C ASP A 43 -2.44 1.49 -9.13
N GLY A 44 -3.23 0.41 -9.09
CA GLY A 44 -2.76 -0.97 -9.16
C GLY A 44 -1.98 -1.42 -7.93
N ILE A 45 -2.17 -0.74 -6.80
CA ILE A 45 -1.47 -0.97 -5.52
C ILE A 45 -2.43 -1.41 -4.43
N SER A 46 -1.90 -1.88 -3.31
CA SER A 46 -2.69 -2.18 -2.12
C SER A 46 -3.08 -0.91 -1.36
N VAL A 47 -4.19 -0.95 -0.62
CA VAL A 47 -4.61 0.18 0.25
C VAL A 47 -3.52 0.52 1.29
N SER A 48 -2.77 -0.48 1.77
CA SER A 48 -1.62 -0.24 2.66
C SER A 48 -0.50 0.56 2.00
N GLU A 49 -0.15 0.25 0.74
CA GLU A 49 0.89 0.98 0.00
C GLU A 49 0.42 2.39 -0.35
N LEU A 50 -0.88 2.56 -0.62
CA LEU A 50 -1.47 3.87 -0.83
C LEU A 50 -1.36 4.74 0.42
N LEU A 51 -1.58 4.18 1.61
CA LEU A 51 -1.41 4.89 2.88
C LEU A 51 0.06 5.23 3.16
N GLU A 52 1.00 4.30 2.92
CA GLU A 52 2.44 4.54 3.03
C GLU A 52 2.90 5.65 2.08
N LYS A 53 2.40 5.65 0.83
CA LYS A 53 2.69 6.70 -0.16
C LYS A 53 2.19 8.07 0.31
N ILE A 54 0.94 8.15 0.79
CA ILE A 54 0.40 9.40 1.36
C ILE A 54 1.24 9.85 2.55
N ALA A 55 1.62 8.93 3.44
CA ALA A 55 2.45 9.26 4.61
C ALA A 55 3.85 9.76 4.23
N THR A 56 4.42 9.25 3.13
CA THR A 56 5.72 9.69 2.60
C THR A 56 5.64 11.05 1.91
N GLU A 57 4.51 11.37 1.28
CA GLU A 57 4.25 12.67 0.64
C GLU A 57 3.97 13.80 1.65
N ILE A 58 3.70 13.48 2.92
CA ILE A 58 3.53 14.49 3.97
C ILE A 58 4.92 15.01 4.39
N GLU A 59 5.30 16.17 3.87
CA GLU A 59 6.46 16.94 4.35
C GLU A 59 6.08 17.71 5.63
N PHE A 60 7.00 17.77 6.60
CA PHE A 60 6.88 18.53 7.86
C PHE A 60 7.77 19.76 7.86
#